data_AF-A0A976Q2T3-F1
#
_entry.id   AF-A0A976Q2T3-F1
#
_cell.length_a   1.000
_cell.length_b   1.000
_cell.length_c   1.000
_cell.angle_alpha   90.00
_cell.angle_beta   90.00
_cell.angle_gamma   90.00
#
_symmetry.space_group_name_H-M   'P 1'
#
loop_
_entity.id
_entity.type
_entity.pdbx_description
1 polymer ?
#
loop_
_entity_poly.entity_id
_entity_poly.type
_entity_poly.pdbx_seq_one_letter_code
_entity_poly.pdbx_strand_id
1 'polypeptide(L)'
;MNAVPPPPLGGQSVLVVDDNDAIRSLLATYLSTLGCVVESAPGGSDALERMAEQTYDLVLLDLKMNDLDGLEVLKRAKPQGLARNYMMMSAQGSVGTAVDAIRLGAADFLLKPFDLPDLGDAVIRVLGRSVSATGTSDDRVAWRDRYAPRLLGQHEALLKVFLVLERIAEDNCTVLIHGESGTGKELVARALHDSSPRAEHPFIPLNCGAIPETLIESELFGHARGAFTGAQAREGRFEAANRGSLFLDEIGEMKLDVQVKLLRVLQEKEYVPVGETRPKKTDARIIAATNKNLEEMVEAERFREDLFFRLNTITIHLPALRDRASDVPLLARHFLSQSTARRRRPLSGFTDAALEALQAYRWPGNVRELQNLVERVTLLHAGEGLIDIEDLPQRIRESAATPRSSSRARARDAPAANIGPESPPVPSLSVAQPAYDSPATVSRPTPSANDSPDDIRTPAAGGTHTTAAVLLPEDGVNLKDLVESIENGLIDQALARTSRNVAAAARLLGMNRTTLVERLRRRHKDQPNENGS
;
A
#
# COMPACT_ATOMS: atom_id res chain seq x y z
N MET A 1 16.89 -14.55 -59.73
CA MET A 1 17.96 -14.41 -58.73
C MET A 1 17.42 -13.50 -57.64
N ASN A 2 16.81 -14.09 -56.62
CA ASN A 2 16.21 -13.32 -55.53
C ASN A 2 17.32 -12.92 -54.57
N ALA A 3 17.54 -11.62 -54.44
CA ALA A 3 18.46 -11.06 -53.46
C ALA A 3 17.97 -11.43 -52.05
N VAL A 4 18.82 -12.12 -51.30
CA VAL A 4 18.63 -12.38 -49.86
C VAL A 4 18.66 -11.01 -49.16
N PRO A 5 17.65 -10.66 -48.34
CA PRO A 5 17.67 -9.40 -47.59
C PRO A 5 18.87 -9.39 -46.63
N PRO A 6 19.51 -8.24 -46.37
CA PRO A 6 20.63 -8.17 -45.43
C PRO A 6 20.17 -8.60 -44.02
N PRO A 7 21.04 -9.26 -43.23
CA PRO A 7 20.67 -9.72 -41.91
C PRO A 7 20.28 -8.54 -41.01
N PRO A 8 19.17 -8.63 -40.24
CA PRO A 8 18.59 -7.50 -39.51
C PRO A 8 19.45 -6.98 -38.34
N LEU A 9 20.48 -7.74 -37.91
CA LEU A 9 21.26 -7.48 -36.69
C LEU A 9 22.78 -7.49 -36.91
N GLY A 10 23.25 -7.13 -38.11
CA GLY A 10 24.66 -7.23 -38.50
C GLY A 10 25.63 -6.58 -37.50
N GLY A 11 26.47 -7.40 -36.86
CA GLY A 11 27.60 -6.96 -36.03
C GLY A 11 27.31 -6.75 -34.54
N GLN A 12 26.11 -7.09 -34.06
CA GLN A 12 25.80 -7.00 -32.61
C GLN A 12 26.36 -8.19 -31.84
N SER A 13 26.96 -7.91 -30.69
CA SER A 13 27.61 -8.88 -29.81
C SER A 13 26.61 -9.46 -28.81
N VAL A 14 26.40 -10.77 -28.86
CA VAL A 14 25.43 -11.47 -27.99
C VAL A 14 26.13 -12.56 -27.20
N LEU A 15 25.96 -12.56 -25.88
CA LEU A 15 26.42 -13.65 -25.02
C LEU A 15 25.24 -14.54 -24.62
N VAL A 16 25.35 -15.85 -24.88
CA VAL A 16 24.38 -16.86 -24.47
C VAL A 16 24.91 -17.62 -23.26
N VAL A 17 24.20 -17.53 -22.14
CA VAL A 17 24.54 -18.18 -20.88
C VAL A 17 23.43 -19.15 -20.53
N ASP A 18 23.77 -20.42 -20.46
CA ASP A 18 22.86 -21.52 -20.16
C ASP A 18 23.73 -22.69 -19.69
N ASP A 19 23.25 -23.60 -18.85
CA ASP A 19 24.04 -24.77 -18.41
C ASP A 19 23.88 -25.98 -19.34
N ASN A 20 22.90 -25.96 -20.24
CA ASN A 20 22.63 -26.99 -21.22
C ASN A 20 23.33 -26.72 -22.57
N ASP A 21 24.31 -27.58 -22.92
CA ASP A 21 25.07 -27.54 -24.17
C ASP A 21 24.20 -27.53 -25.43
N ALA A 22 23.11 -28.31 -25.44
CA ALA A 22 22.24 -28.42 -26.60
C ALA A 22 21.48 -27.11 -26.85
N ILE A 23 21.00 -26.46 -25.77
CA ILE A 23 20.31 -25.17 -25.86
C ILE A 23 21.30 -24.07 -26.25
N ARG A 24 22.48 -24.01 -25.61
CA ARG A 24 23.54 -23.04 -26.00
C ARG A 24 23.89 -23.12 -27.48
N SER A 25 24.13 -24.34 -27.98
CA SER A 25 24.53 -24.57 -29.38
C SER A 25 23.42 -24.19 -30.36
N LEU A 26 22.16 -24.51 -30.01
CA LEU A 26 21.00 -24.16 -30.81
C LEU A 26 20.81 -22.65 -30.91
N LEU A 27 20.85 -21.96 -29.76
CA LEU A 27 20.71 -20.50 -29.69
C LEU A 27 21.84 -19.79 -30.42
N ALA A 28 23.09 -20.23 -30.21
CA ALA A 28 24.24 -19.66 -30.90
C ALA A 28 24.11 -19.80 -32.42
N THR A 29 23.76 -21.00 -32.91
CA THR A 29 23.57 -21.25 -34.34
C THR A 29 22.46 -20.37 -34.93
N TYR A 30 21.31 -20.30 -34.25
CA TYR A 30 20.18 -19.52 -34.71
C TYR A 30 20.48 -18.01 -34.73
N LEU A 31 21.04 -17.46 -33.65
CA LEU A 31 21.38 -16.04 -33.55
C LEU A 31 22.49 -15.63 -34.53
N SER A 32 23.44 -16.52 -34.84
CA SER A 32 24.42 -16.31 -35.90
C SER A 32 23.75 -16.23 -37.28
N THR A 33 22.68 -16.99 -37.55
CA THR A 33 21.92 -16.88 -38.81
C THR A 33 21.22 -15.52 -38.96
N LEU A 34 20.92 -14.84 -37.84
CA LEU A 34 20.38 -13.48 -37.79
C LEU A 34 21.45 -12.38 -37.95
N GLY A 35 22.73 -12.75 -38.03
CA GLY A 35 23.86 -11.83 -38.24
C GLY A 35 24.54 -11.32 -36.97
N CYS A 36 24.23 -11.90 -35.80
CA CYS A 36 24.89 -11.57 -34.53
C CYS A 36 26.25 -12.27 -34.39
N VAL A 37 27.19 -11.62 -33.70
CA VAL A 37 28.42 -12.26 -33.21
C VAL A 37 28.10 -12.87 -31.86
N VAL A 38 28.01 -14.21 -31.81
CA VAL A 38 27.52 -14.91 -30.62
C VAL A 38 28.65 -15.61 -29.91
N GLU A 39 28.74 -15.39 -28.61
CA GLU A 39 29.57 -16.17 -27.70
C GLU A 39 28.69 -16.94 -26.73
N SER A 40 29.21 -18.03 -26.17
CA SER A 40 28.46 -18.85 -25.22
C SER A 40 29.27 -19.18 -23.96
N ALA A 41 28.61 -19.11 -22.81
CA ALA A 41 29.15 -19.40 -21.49
C ALA A 41 28.33 -20.52 -20.83
N PRO A 42 28.95 -21.54 -20.22
CA PRO A 42 28.26 -22.69 -19.64
C PRO A 42 27.66 -22.44 -18.25
N GLY A 43 27.83 -21.23 -17.68
CA GLY A 43 27.38 -20.90 -16.34
C GLY A 43 27.55 -19.42 -16.03
N GLY A 44 26.96 -18.97 -14.93
CA GLY A 44 26.95 -17.56 -14.52
C GLY A 44 28.32 -17.01 -14.10
N SER A 45 29.23 -17.86 -13.63
CA SER A 45 30.59 -17.45 -13.24
C SER A 45 31.45 -17.13 -14.47
N ASP A 46 31.44 -18.02 -15.47
CA ASP A 46 32.13 -17.81 -16.76
C ASP A 46 31.54 -16.60 -17.51
N ALA A 47 30.23 -16.40 -17.40
CA ALA A 47 29.57 -15.21 -17.97
C ALA A 47 30.12 -13.92 -17.37
N LEU A 48 30.27 -13.83 -16.04
CA LEU A 48 30.80 -12.63 -15.38
C LEU A 48 32.26 -12.35 -15.76
N GLU A 49 33.09 -13.38 -15.92
CA GLU A 49 34.48 -13.22 -16.36
C GLU A 49 34.54 -12.65 -17.78
N ARG A 50 33.80 -13.22 -18.72
CA ARG A 50 33.77 -12.73 -20.11
C ARG A 50 33.17 -11.34 -20.25
N MET A 51 32.15 -11.05 -19.46
CA MET A 51 31.53 -9.72 -19.38
C MET A 51 32.47 -8.67 -18.76
N ALA A 52 33.48 -9.07 -17.99
CA ALA A 52 34.50 -8.16 -17.48
C ALA A 52 35.59 -7.86 -18.53
N GLU A 53 35.84 -8.79 -19.45
CA GLU A 53 36.84 -8.63 -20.52
C GLU A 53 36.31 -7.83 -21.72
N GLN A 54 35.03 -7.96 -22.03
CA GLN A 54 34.39 -7.24 -23.14
C GLN A 54 32.90 -6.93 -22.87
N THR A 55 32.41 -5.87 -23.50
CA THR A 55 31.01 -5.44 -23.37
C THR A 55 30.14 -6.08 -24.45
N TYR A 56 28.99 -6.63 -24.06
CA TYR A 56 28.02 -7.22 -24.98
C TYR A 56 26.79 -6.31 -25.20
N ASP A 57 26.19 -6.36 -26.38
CA ASP A 57 24.96 -5.64 -26.72
C ASP A 57 23.72 -6.30 -26.11
N LEU A 58 23.73 -7.64 -26.01
CA LEU A 58 22.70 -8.43 -25.33
C LEU A 58 23.33 -9.64 -24.64
N VAL A 59 22.89 -9.92 -23.42
CA VAL A 59 23.19 -11.18 -22.74
C VAL A 59 21.90 -11.94 -22.50
N LEU A 60 21.82 -13.15 -23.05
CA LEU A 60 20.77 -14.12 -22.80
C LEU A 60 21.18 -15.00 -21.62
N LEU A 61 20.45 -14.93 -20.51
CA LEU A 61 20.79 -15.59 -19.26
C LEU A 61 19.73 -16.62 -18.89
N ASP A 62 20.12 -17.89 -18.80
CA ASP A 62 19.28 -18.87 -18.14
C ASP A 62 19.15 -18.55 -16.64
N LEU A 63 17.94 -18.71 -16.13
CA LEU A 63 17.64 -18.33 -14.76
C LEU A 63 18.20 -19.35 -13.78
N LYS A 64 17.99 -20.64 -14.06
CA LYS A 64 18.52 -21.71 -13.23
C LYS A 64 19.75 -22.29 -13.90
N MET A 65 20.89 -22.17 -13.24
CA MET A 65 22.15 -22.77 -13.65
C MET A 65 22.78 -23.46 -12.43
N ASN A 66 23.57 -24.51 -12.67
CA ASN A 66 24.18 -25.29 -11.59
C ASN A 66 25.20 -24.51 -10.74
N ASP A 67 25.71 -23.38 -11.24
CA ASP A 67 26.69 -22.55 -10.54
C ASP A 67 26.06 -21.30 -9.89
N LEU A 68 25.87 -20.22 -10.65
CA LEU A 68 25.37 -18.93 -10.19
C LEU A 68 24.07 -18.63 -10.92
N ASP A 69 23.00 -18.39 -10.17
CA ASP A 69 21.68 -18.07 -10.73
C ASP A 69 21.74 -16.83 -11.64
N GLY A 70 21.01 -16.86 -12.76
CA GLY A 70 20.98 -15.75 -13.72
C GLY A 70 20.48 -14.43 -13.11
N LEU A 71 19.61 -14.45 -12.10
CA LEU A 71 19.21 -13.24 -11.36
C LEU A 71 20.38 -12.64 -10.56
N GLU A 72 21.24 -13.49 -10.02
CA GLU A 72 22.41 -13.07 -9.25
C GLU A 72 23.51 -12.51 -10.18
N VAL A 73 23.67 -13.11 -11.36
CA VAL A 73 24.51 -12.54 -12.45
C VAL A 73 24.00 -11.15 -12.82
N LEU A 74 22.69 -10.98 -13.05
CA LEU A 74 22.09 -9.70 -13.40
C LEU A 74 22.31 -8.63 -12.31
N LYS A 75 22.13 -8.99 -11.03
CA LYS A 75 22.36 -8.09 -9.89
C LYS A 75 23.79 -7.57 -9.83
N ARG A 76 24.78 -8.40 -10.17
CA ARG A 76 26.20 -8.04 -10.11
C ARG A 76 26.67 -7.31 -11.35
N ALA A 77 26.23 -7.74 -12.52
CA ALA A 77 26.72 -7.24 -13.79
C ALA A 77 26.10 -5.90 -14.20
N LYS A 78 24.82 -5.67 -13.86
CA LYS A 78 24.11 -4.46 -14.27
C LYS A 78 24.65 -3.17 -13.63
N PRO A 79 24.94 -3.08 -12.31
CA PRO A 79 25.51 -1.87 -11.72
C PRO A 79 26.88 -1.51 -12.29
N GLN A 80 27.62 -2.50 -12.81
CA GLN A 80 28.93 -2.33 -13.41
C GLN A 80 28.85 -2.00 -14.91
N GLY A 81 27.67 -2.04 -15.53
CA GLY A 81 27.48 -1.69 -16.93
C GLY A 81 28.10 -2.69 -17.92
N LEU A 82 28.24 -3.96 -17.53
CA LEU A 82 28.99 -4.96 -18.31
C LEU A 82 28.29 -5.42 -19.60
N ALA A 83 27.00 -5.08 -19.77
CA ALA A 83 26.26 -5.26 -21.02
C ALA A 83 25.16 -4.22 -21.15
N ARG A 84 24.77 -3.94 -22.40
CA ARG A 84 23.72 -2.97 -22.71
C ARG A 84 22.33 -3.48 -22.37
N ASN A 85 22.04 -4.73 -22.71
CA ASN A 85 20.76 -5.36 -22.43
C ASN A 85 20.95 -6.76 -21.85
N TYR A 86 20.02 -7.17 -21.01
CA TYR A 86 19.94 -8.52 -20.44
C TYR A 86 18.57 -9.10 -20.75
N MET A 87 18.50 -10.34 -21.20
CA MET A 87 17.24 -11.06 -21.40
C MET A 87 17.34 -12.39 -20.67
N MET A 88 16.36 -12.68 -19.83
CA MET A 88 16.35 -13.89 -19.03
C MET A 88 15.59 -15.01 -19.73
N MET A 89 15.99 -16.25 -19.53
CA MET A 89 15.33 -17.46 -20.02
C MET A 89 15.02 -18.37 -18.84
N SER A 90 13.87 -19.06 -18.83
CA SER A 90 13.55 -20.00 -17.74
C SER A 90 12.66 -21.15 -18.18
N ALA A 91 13.01 -22.38 -17.80
CA ALA A 91 12.20 -23.59 -18.05
C ALA A 91 11.05 -23.81 -17.05
N GLN A 92 11.07 -23.12 -15.90
CA GLN A 92 10.06 -23.23 -14.84
C GLN A 92 9.65 -21.84 -14.37
N GLY A 93 9.57 -20.89 -15.29
CA GLY A 93 9.24 -19.51 -14.96
C GLY A 93 7.86 -19.44 -14.30
N SER A 94 7.83 -19.13 -13.01
CA SER A 94 6.66 -18.45 -12.48
C SER A 94 6.69 -17.03 -13.03
N VAL A 95 5.53 -16.44 -13.30
CA VAL A 95 5.45 -15.06 -13.78
C VAL A 95 6.14 -14.11 -12.76
N GLY A 96 6.20 -14.48 -11.47
CA GLY A 96 6.89 -13.73 -10.42
C GLY A 96 8.40 -13.60 -10.65
N THR A 97 9.07 -14.67 -11.09
CA THR A 97 10.51 -14.63 -11.39
C THR A 97 10.82 -13.76 -12.62
N ALA A 98 9.91 -13.74 -13.60
CA ALA A 98 10.00 -12.83 -14.74
C ALA A 98 9.90 -11.36 -14.29
N VAL A 99 8.99 -11.06 -13.35
CA VAL A 99 8.85 -9.70 -12.80
C VAL A 99 10.10 -9.26 -12.04
N ASP A 100 10.71 -10.13 -11.23
CA ASP A 100 11.93 -9.81 -10.51
C ASP A 100 13.13 -9.58 -11.44
N ALA A 101 13.23 -10.36 -12.52
CA ALA A 101 14.20 -10.11 -13.59
C ALA A 101 14.03 -8.71 -14.21
N ILE A 102 12.80 -8.32 -14.57
CA ILE A 102 12.52 -7.00 -15.14
C ILE A 102 12.82 -5.87 -14.15
N ARG A 103 12.51 -6.05 -12.86
CA ARG A 103 12.83 -5.07 -11.80
C ARG A 103 14.33 -4.83 -11.66
N LEU A 104 15.08 -5.93 -11.63
CA LEU A 104 16.54 -5.89 -11.55
C LEU A 104 17.14 -5.27 -12.79
N GLY A 105 16.48 -5.41 -13.95
CA GLY A 105 16.83 -4.66 -15.15
C GLY A 105 16.92 -5.43 -16.43
N ALA A 106 16.41 -6.66 -16.47
CA ALA A 106 16.28 -7.36 -17.71
C ALA A 106 15.40 -6.54 -18.67
N ALA A 107 15.84 -6.45 -19.91
CA ALA A 107 15.08 -5.88 -21.01
C ALA A 107 13.88 -6.77 -21.37
N ASP A 108 14.04 -8.09 -21.27
CA ASP A 108 12.97 -9.04 -21.52
C ASP A 108 13.14 -10.39 -20.79
N PHE A 109 12.11 -11.24 -20.86
CA PHE A 109 12.08 -12.57 -20.27
C PHE A 109 11.41 -13.57 -21.22
N LEU A 110 11.99 -14.77 -21.36
CA LEU A 110 11.49 -15.85 -22.22
C LEU A 110 11.25 -17.14 -21.42
N LEU A 111 10.10 -17.76 -21.64
CA LEU A 111 9.73 -19.05 -21.06
C LEU A 111 10.17 -20.19 -22.00
N LYS A 112 10.99 -21.12 -21.49
CA LYS A 112 11.29 -22.38 -22.19
C LYS A 112 10.16 -23.39 -21.90
N PRO A 113 9.72 -24.19 -22.90
CA PRO A 113 10.18 -24.18 -24.27
C PRO A 113 9.59 -22.98 -25.06
N PHE A 114 10.41 -22.37 -25.91
CA PHE A 114 10.02 -21.30 -26.83
C PHE A 114 10.36 -21.70 -28.26
N ASP A 115 9.62 -21.17 -29.22
CA ASP A 115 9.92 -21.35 -30.63
C ASP A 115 11.04 -20.39 -31.07
N LEU A 116 11.92 -20.83 -31.98
CA LEU A 116 13.04 -20.02 -32.46
C LEU A 116 12.61 -18.68 -33.10
N PRO A 117 11.53 -18.61 -33.89
CA PRO A 117 11.00 -17.33 -34.38
C PRO A 117 10.66 -16.33 -33.26
N ASP A 118 10.02 -16.80 -32.17
CA ASP A 118 9.63 -15.93 -31.04
C ASP A 118 10.86 -15.36 -30.31
N LEU A 119 11.90 -16.18 -30.15
CA LEU A 119 13.21 -15.73 -29.67
C LEU A 119 13.82 -14.69 -30.61
N GLY A 120 13.77 -14.93 -31.92
CA GLY A 120 14.27 -14.01 -32.93
C GLY A 120 13.59 -12.64 -32.83
N ASP A 121 12.27 -12.62 -32.75
CA ASP A 121 11.49 -11.39 -32.59
C ASP A 121 11.79 -10.68 -31.26
N ALA A 122 11.93 -11.43 -30.17
CA ALA A 122 12.31 -10.89 -28.87
C ALA A 122 13.71 -10.25 -28.90
N VAL A 123 14.68 -10.92 -29.51
CA VAL A 123 16.05 -10.43 -29.64
C VAL A 123 16.11 -9.21 -30.56
N ILE A 124 15.42 -9.22 -31.70
CA ILE A 124 15.31 -8.07 -32.60
C ILE A 124 14.67 -6.88 -31.88
N ARG A 125 13.63 -7.10 -31.07
CA ARG A 125 12.97 -6.05 -30.28
C ARG A 125 13.91 -5.45 -29.23
N VAL A 126 14.68 -6.29 -28.52
CA VAL A 126 15.61 -5.83 -27.48
C VAL A 126 16.83 -5.13 -28.08
N LEU A 127 17.43 -5.69 -29.13
CA LEU A 127 18.58 -5.11 -29.81
C LEU A 127 18.20 -3.91 -30.69
N GLY A 128 16.98 -3.87 -31.22
CA GLY A 128 16.43 -2.73 -31.98
C GLY A 128 16.21 -1.48 -31.12
N ARG A 129 16.09 -1.64 -29.80
CA ARG A 129 16.06 -0.51 -28.85
C ARG A 129 17.39 0.26 -28.79
N SER A 130 18.50 -0.30 -29.29
CA SER A 130 19.84 0.32 -29.27
C SER A 130 19.98 1.55 -30.19
N VAL A 131 19.11 1.70 -31.20
CA VAL A 131 19.12 2.88 -32.10
C VAL A 131 18.26 4.03 -31.54
N SER A 132 17.62 3.83 -30.39
CA SER A 132 16.71 4.81 -29.77
C SER A 132 17.02 5.05 -28.29
N ALA A 133 18.30 5.17 -27.94
CA ALA A 133 18.74 5.72 -26.66
C ALA A 133 18.32 7.20 -26.46
N THR A 134 17.60 7.80 -27.42
CA THR A 134 16.91 9.09 -27.33
C THR A 134 15.37 8.98 -27.33
N GLY A 135 14.80 7.77 -27.25
CA GLY A 135 13.35 7.55 -27.47
C GLY A 135 12.62 6.65 -26.47
N THR A 136 13.20 6.27 -25.33
CA THR A 136 12.53 5.36 -24.35
C THR A 136 11.50 6.07 -23.44
N SER A 137 11.09 7.28 -23.79
CA SER A 137 10.07 8.05 -23.08
C SER A 137 8.65 7.80 -23.59
N ASP A 138 8.43 7.20 -24.76
CA ASP A 138 7.08 7.23 -25.36
C ASP A 138 6.19 6.01 -25.02
N ASP A 139 6.64 4.75 -25.15
CA ASP A 139 5.73 3.60 -24.98
C ASP A 139 5.18 3.44 -23.55
N ARG A 140 6.03 3.63 -22.53
CA ARG A 140 5.62 3.52 -21.11
C ARG A 140 4.70 4.67 -20.71
N VAL A 141 4.98 5.86 -21.24
CA VAL A 141 4.16 7.06 -21.01
C VAL A 141 2.85 6.92 -21.77
N ALA A 142 2.86 6.37 -22.99
CA ALA A 142 1.68 6.12 -23.80
C ALA A 142 0.76 5.06 -23.17
N TRP A 143 1.31 3.96 -22.65
CA TRP A 143 0.54 2.97 -21.90
C TRP A 143 -0.08 3.59 -20.64
N ARG A 144 0.72 4.33 -19.86
CA ARG A 144 0.24 5.07 -18.68
C ARG A 144 -0.86 6.06 -19.06
N ASP A 145 -0.65 6.87 -20.09
CA ASP A 145 -1.60 7.91 -20.47
C ASP A 145 -2.90 7.31 -21.00
N ARG A 146 -2.85 6.10 -21.58
CA ARG A 146 -4.01 5.35 -22.03
C ARG A 146 -4.78 4.67 -20.90
N TYR A 147 -4.10 3.94 -20.01
CA TYR A 147 -4.74 3.03 -19.04
C TYR A 147 -4.58 3.45 -17.58
N ALA A 148 -3.61 4.30 -17.27
CA ALA A 148 -3.35 4.82 -15.93
C ALA A 148 -3.23 6.35 -15.88
N PRO A 149 -4.13 7.14 -16.51
CA PRO A 149 -3.97 8.61 -16.64
C PRO A 149 -3.96 9.33 -15.28
N ARG A 150 -4.47 8.67 -14.23
CA ARG A 150 -4.49 9.17 -12.86
C ARG A 150 -3.24 8.78 -12.04
N LEU A 151 -2.43 7.82 -12.51
CA LEU A 151 -1.20 7.42 -11.84
C LEU A 151 -0.03 8.24 -12.38
N LEU A 152 0.06 9.48 -11.88
CA LEU A 152 1.06 10.45 -12.32
C LEU A 152 2.44 10.14 -11.73
N GLY A 153 3.45 10.24 -12.59
CA GLY A 153 4.85 10.15 -12.23
C GLY A 153 5.72 9.84 -13.44
N GLN A 154 6.96 10.30 -13.39
CA GLN A 154 8.00 10.10 -14.40
C GLN A 154 9.23 9.40 -13.81
N HIS A 155 9.28 9.22 -12.50
CA HIS A 155 10.39 8.53 -11.84
C HIS A 155 10.52 7.08 -12.32
N GLU A 156 11.75 6.64 -12.55
CA GLU A 156 12.07 5.33 -13.13
C GLU A 156 11.44 4.16 -12.34
N ALA A 157 11.42 4.28 -11.01
CA ALA A 157 10.82 3.26 -10.14
C ALA A 157 9.33 3.04 -10.43
N LEU A 158 8.58 4.10 -10.74
CA LEU A 158 7.18 3.99 -11.13
C LEU A 158 7.04 3.48 -12.57
N LEU A 159 7.89 3.94 -13.49
CA LEU A 159 7.87 3.50 -14.89
C LEU A 159 8.12 1.99 -15.02
N LYS A 160 8.94 1.39 -14.15
CA LYS A 160 9.13 -0.07 -14.08
C LYS A 160 7.86 -0.83 -13.72
N VAL A 161 6.99 -0.25 -12.90
CA VAL A 161 5.70 -0.87 -12.55
C VAL A 161 4.82 -0.97 -13.78
N PHE A 162 4.76 0.08 -14.62
CA PHE A 162 3.96 0.06 -15.86
C PHE A 162 4.40 -1.01 -16.84
N LEU A 163 5.70 -1.27 -16.98
CA LEU A 163 6.22 -2.36 -17.82
C LEU A 163 5.71 -3.73 -17.38
N VAL A 164 5.62 -3.95 -16.06
CA VAL A 164 5.11 -5.20 -15.52
C VAL A 164 3.60 -5.30 -15.76
N LEU A 165 2.86 -4.22 -15.49
CA LEU A 165 1.41 -4.17 -15.70
C LEU A 165 1.02 -4.43 -17.15
N GLU A 166 1.72 -3.81 -18.09
CA GLU A 166 1.50 -4.00 -19.53
C GLU A 166 1.63 -5.49 -19.92
N ARG A 167 2.66 -6.18 -19.41
CA ARG A 167 2.91 -7.58 -19.75
C ARG A 167 1.87 -8.54 -19.19
N ILE A 168 1.36 -8.28 -17.99
CA ILE A 168 0.42 -9.17 -17.28
C ILE A 168 -1.05 -8.78 -17.50
N ALA A 169 -1.31 -7.73 -18.29
CA ALA A 169 -2.65 -7.19 -18.50
C ALA A 169 -3.59 -8.23 -19.11
N GLU A 170 -3.11 -8.97 -20.12
CA GLU A 170 -3.87 -9.99 -20.85
C GLU A 170 -4.03 -11.30 -20.09
N ASP A 171 -3.14 -11.58 -19.13
CA ASP A 171 -3.18 -12.79 -18.32
C ASP A 171 -4.29 -12.75 -17.26
N ASN A 172 -4.90 -13.91 -16.99
CA ASN A 172 -5.87 -14.07 -15.90
C ASN A 172 -5.22 -14.40 -14.54
N CYS A 173 -3.92 -14.12 -14.38
CA CYS A 173 -3.19 -14.39 -13.15
C CYS A 173 -3.67 -13.50 -11.99
N THR A 174 -3.47 -13.99 -10.76
CA THR A 174 -3.72 -13.20 -9.54
C THR A 174 -2.55 -12.26 -9.31
N VAL A 175 -2.87 -11.00 -9.01
CA VAL A 175 -1.87 -9.95 -8.79
C VAL A 175 -1.98 -9.42 -7.37
N LEU A 176 -0.88 -9.46 -6.62
CA LEU A 176 -0.72 -8.89 -5.30
C LEU A 176 0.03 -7.55 -5.39
N ILE A 177 -0.62 -6.47 -4.99
CA ILE A 177 -0.07 -5.12 -5.03
C ILE A 177 0.38 -4.74 -3.62
N HIS A 178 1.68 -4.70 -3.40
CA HIS A 178 2.27 -4.25 -2.15
C HIS A 178 2.60 -2.76 -2.21
N GLY A 179 2.32 -2.03 -1.13
CA GLY A 179 2.77 -0.65 -1.01
C GLY A 179 2.14 0.06 0.17
N GLU A 180 2.80 1.10 0.65
CA GLU A 180 2.33 1.91 1.78
C GLU A 180 0.94 2.51 1.51
N SER A 181 0.28 2.96 2.57
CA SER A 181 -1.00 3.64 2.43
C SER A 181 -0.84 4.93 1.62
N GLY A 182 -1.75 5.16 0.67
CA GLY A 182 -1.74 6.36 -0.17
C GLY A 182 -0.71 6.37 -1.31
N THR A 183 -0.09 5.24 -1.66
CA THR A 183 0.84 5.16 -2.83
C THR A 183 0.15 5.06 -4.19
N GLY A 184 -1.14 4.69 -4.22
CA GLY A 184 -1.94 4.53 -5.44
C GLY A 184 -2.28 3.09 -5.83
N LYS A 185 -2.32 2.15 -4.88
CA LYS A 185 -2.60 0.72 -5.14
C LYS A 185 -3.90 0.48 -5.91
N GLU A 186 -4.99 1.15 -5.53
CA GLU A 186 -6.28 1.04 -6.23
C GLU A 186 -6.19 1.57 -7.68
N LEU A 187 -5.44 2.65 -7.91
CA LEU A 187 -5.24 3.20 -9.26
C LEU A 187 -4.48 2.21 -10.14
N VAL A 188 -3.50 1.50 -9.57
CA VAL A 188 -2.77 0.43 -10.27
C VAL A 188 -3.69 -0.75 -10.58
N ALA A 189 -4.51 -1.19 -9.62
CA ALA A 189 -5.47 -2.28 -9.83
C ALA A 189 -6.48 -1.94 -10.93
N ARG A 190 -6.97 -0.69 -10.94
CA ARG A 190 -7.86 -0.19 -11.97
C ARG A 190 -7.18 -0.15 -13.34
N ALA A 191 -5.96 0.38 -13.42
CA ALA A 191 -5.20 0.41 -14.67
C ALA A 191 -4.99 -1.00 -15.24
N LEU A 192 -4.69 -1.98 -14.39
CA LEU A 192 -4.56 -3.37 -14.79
C LEU A 192 -5.86 -3.91 -15.39
N HIS A 193 -6.99 -3.63 -14.76
CA HIS A 193 -8.31 -4.01 -15.27
C HIS A 193 -8.63 -3.34 -16.61
N ASP A 194 -8.45 -2.02 -16.71
CA ASP A 194 -8.74 -1.21 -17.90
C ASP A 194 -7.85 -1.62 -19.09
N SER A 195 -6.66 -2.16 -18.83
CA SER A 195 -5.74 -2.69 -19.85
C SER A 195 -5.99 -4.14 -20.24
N SER A 196 -6.92 -4.84 -19.57
CA SER A 196 -7.16 -6.27 -19.77
C SER A 196 -8.31 -6.55 -20.76
N PRO A 197 -8.46 -7.80 -21.26
CA PRO A 197 -9.64 -8.23 -22.02
C PRO A 197 -10.97 -8.07 -21.26
N ARG A 198 -10.92 -7.79 -19.95
CA ARG A 198 -12.08 -7.61 -19.06
C ARG A 198 -12.44 -6.14 -18.82
N ALA A 199 -11.83 -5.19 -19.54
CA ALA A 199 -12.06 -3.75 -19.35
C ALA A 199 -13.53 -3.30 -19.49
N GLU A 200 -14.30 -3.99 -20.33
CA GLU A 200 -15.75 -3.74 -20.51
C GLU A 200 -16.63 -4.42 -19.44
N HIS A 201 -16.03 -5.19 -18.53
CA HIS A 201 -16.72 -5.89 -17.44
C HIS A 201 -16.56 -5.15 -16.10
N PRO A 202 -17.35 -5.49 -15.07
CA PRO A 202 -17.30 -4.76 -13.81
C PRO A 202 -15.94 -4.85 -13.10
N PHE A 203 -15.43 -3.70 -12.65
CA PHE A 203 -14.38 -3.60 -11.64
C PHE A 203 -15.02 -3.35 -10.27
N ILE A 204 -14.95 -4.33 -9.38
CA ILE A 204 -15.56 -4.25 -8.05
C ILE A 204 -14.46 -4.09 -6.99
N PRO A 205 -14.30 -2.88 -6.41
CA PRO A 205 -13.41 -2.69 -5.27
C PRO A 205 -14.09 -3.09 -3.96
N LEU A 206 -13.31 -3.71 -3.08
CA LEU A 206 -13.68 -4.05 -1.71
C LEU A 206 -12.49 -3.79 -0.79
N ASN A 207 -12.65 -2.89 0.17
CA ASN A 207 -11.66 -2.69 1.23
C ASN A 207 -12.01 -3.61 2.42
N CYS A 208 -11.11 -4.53 2.74
CA CYS A 208 -11.32 -5.53 3.79
C CYS A 208 -11.22 -4.94 5.20
N GLY A 209 -10.46 -3.86 5.39
CA GLY A 209 -10.32 -3.16 6.68
C GLY A 209 -11.46 -2.20 7.00
N ALA A 210 -12.19 -1.71 5.99
CA ALA A 210 -13.28 -0.75 6.17
C ALA A 210 -14.63 -1.40 6.56
N ILE A 211 -14.77 -2.71 6.40
CA ILE A 211 -16.02 -3.45 6.63
C ILE A 211 -15.94 -4.14 7.99
N PRO A 212 -16.99 -4.05 8.83
CA PRO A 212 -17.04 -4.80 10.07
C PRO A 212 -16.77 -6.29 9.84
N GLU A 213 -15.96 -6.89 10.70
CA GLU A 213 -15.50 -8.27 10.53
C GLU A 213 -16.64 -9.29 10.44
N THR A 214 -17.79 -9.00 11.05
CA THR A 214 -18.98 -9.85 11.01
C THR A 214 -19.73 -9.79 9.68
N LEU A 215 -19.46 -8.78 8.85
CA LEU A 215 -20.17 -8.51 7.59
C LEU A 215 -19.33 -8.79 6.35
N ILE A 216 -17.99 -8.88 6.47
CA ILE A 216 -17.10 -9.07 5.32
C ILE A 216 -17.44 -10.35 4.54
N GLU A 217 -17.79 -11.43 5.23
CA GLU A 217 -18.19 -12.70 4.59
C GLU A 217 -19.45 -12.50 3.74
N SER A 218 -20.47 -11.87 4.32
CA SER A 218 -21.73 -11.56 3.64
C SER A 218 -21.53 -10.60 2.45
N GLU A 219 -20.65 -9.61 2.58
CA GLU A 219 -20.34 -8.68 1.46
C GLU A 219 -19.60 -9.39 0.33
N LEU A 220 -18.65 -10.29 0.64
CA LEU A 220 -17.89 -11.05 -0.36
C LEU A 220 -18.75 -12.09 -1.09
N PHE A 221 -19.41 -12.96 -0.34
CA PHE A 221 -20.06 -14.17 -0.86
C PHE A 221 -21.58 -14.03 -1.02
N GLY A 222 -22.17 -12.94 -0.50
CA GLY A 222 -23.62 -12.77 -0.46
C GLY A 222 -24.25 -13.65 0.62
N HIS A 223 -25.56 -13.51 0.80
CA HIS A 223 -26.29 -14.31 1.77
C HIS A 223 -27.72 -14.59 1.32
N ALA A 224 -28.24 -15.75 1.74
CA ALA A 224 -29.63 -16.09 1.55
C ALA A 224 -30.54 -15.40 2.57
N ARG A 225 -31.84 -15.37 2.24
CA ARG A 225 -32.87 -14.95 3.19
C ARG A 225 -32.83 -15.85 4.43
N GLY A 226 -32.75 -15.24 5.61
CA GLY A 226 -32.69 -15.96 6.89
C GLY A 226 -31.30 -16.48 7.29
N ALA A 227 -30.23 -16.09 6.60
CA ALA A 227 -28.85 -16.42 6.99
C ALA A 227 -28.47 -15.91 8.40
N PHE A 228 -29.08 -14.80 8.83
CA PHE A 228 -29.03 -14.27 10.19
C PHE A 228 -30.36 -13.57 10.51
N THR A 229 -30.59 -13.20 11.77
CA THR A 229 -31.83 -12.52 12.21
C THR A 229 -32.06 -11.24 11.41
N GLY A 230 -33.15 -11.20 10.63
CA GLY A 230 -33.52 -10.07 9.78
C GLY A 230 -32.90 -10.06 8.37
N ALA A 231 -32.13 -11.08 7.99
CA ALA A 231 -31.46 -11.14 6.70
C ALA A 231 -32.42 -11.28 5.52
N GLN A 232 -32.31 -10.36 4.55
CA GLN A 232 -32.90 -10.49 3.22
C GLN A 232 -31.86 -11.04 2.25
N ALA A 233 -32.25 -11.67 1.14
CA ALA A 233 -31.28 -12.17 0.17
C ALA A 233 -30.50 -11.00 -0.45
N ARG A 234 -29.16 -11.12 -0.51
CA ARG A 234 -28.29 -10.10 -1.12
C ARG A 234 -27.13 -10.75 -1.87
N GLU A 235 -26.86 -10.25 -3.07
CA GLU A 235 -25.74 -10.66 -3.91
C GLU A 235 -24.40 -10.24 -3.29
N GLY A 236 -23.40 -11.10 -3.43
CA GLY A 236 -22.03 -10.85 -2.98
C GLY A 236 -21.16 -10.16 -4.04
N ARG A 237 -19.98 -9.68 -3.62
CA ARG A 237 -19.01 -9.08 -4.55
C ARG A 237 -18.49 -10.07 -5.59
N PHE A 238 -18.40 -11.36 -5.28
CA PHE A 238 -18.01 -12.38 -6.27
C PHE A 238 -19.05 -12.57 -7.38
N GLU A 239 -20.32 -12.34 -7.08
CA GLU A 239 -21.40 -12.36 -8.07
C GLU A 239 -21.34 -11.12 -8.95
N ALA A 240 -21.22 -9.93 -8.32
CA ALA A 240 -21.10 -8.65 -9.03
C ALA A 240 -19.84 -8.54 -9.90
N ALA A 241 -18.74 -9.19 -9.51
CA ALA A 241 -17.46 -9.17 -10.23
C ALA A 241 -17.34 -10.30 -11.27
N ASN A 242 -18.37 -11.11 -11.48
CA ASN A 242 -18.31 -12.24 -12.40
C ASN A 242 -17.94 -11.76 -13.83
N ARG A 243 -17.00 -12.45 -14.47
CA ARG A 243 -16.34 -12.06 -15.74
C ARG A 243 -15.51 -10.76 -15.70
N GLY A 244 -15.60 -9.98 -14.64
CA GLY A 244 -14.83 -8.76 -14.43
C GLY A 244 -13.63 -8.98 -13.52
N SER A 245 -13.36 -8.00 -12.66
CA SER A 245 -12.27 -8.06 -11.69
C SER A 245 -12.75 -7.66 -10.29
N LEU A 246 -12.35 -8.45 -9.29
CA LEU A 246 -12.56 -8.16 -7.88
C LEU A 246 -11.25 -7.65 -7.29
N PHE A 247 -11.24 -6.40 -6.85
CA PHE A 247 -10.11 -5.78 -6.17
C PHE A 247 -10.30 -5.87 -4.65
N LEU A 248 -9.41 -6.59 -3.99
CA LEU A 248 -9.39 -6.78 -2.54
C LEU A 248 -8.30 -5.89 -1.92
N ASP A 249 -8.68 -4.71 -1.45
CA ASP A 249 -7.76 -3.81 -0.74
C ASP A 249 -7.63 -4.23 0.72
N GLU A 250 -6.44 -4.01 1.28
CA GLU A 250 -6.07 -4.38 2.65
C GLU A 250 -6.34 -5.86 2.97
N ILE A 251 -5.93 -6.78 2.07
CA ILE A 251 -6.16 -8.23 2.23
C ILE A 251 -5.60 -8.79 3.54
N GLY A 252 -4.56 -8.17 4.09
CA GLY A 252 -3.98 -8.51 5.40
C GLY A 252 -4.85 -8.15 6.62
N GLU A 253 -6.00 -7.52 6.44
CA GLU A 253 -7.01 -7.32 7.50
C GLU A 253 -8.05 -8.44 7.55
N MET A 254 -8.06 -9.34 6.57
CA MET A 254 -9.02 -10.43 6.49
C MET A 254 -8.77 -11.48 7.58
N LYS A 255 -9.82 -11.96 8.23
CA LYS A 255 -9.73 -13.06 9.21
C LYS A 255 -9.49 -14.43 8.56
N LEU A 256 -8.89 -15.34 9.32
CA LEU A 256 -8.51 -16.68 8.88
C LEU A 256 -9.69 -17.51 8.33
N ASP A 257 -10.89 -17.38 8.90
CA ASP A 257 -12.10 -18.07 8.45
C ASP A 257 -12.55 -17.62 7.05
N VAL A 258 -12.48 -16.32 6.77
CA VAL A 258 -12.76 -15.75 5.45
C VAL A 258 -11.65 -16.10 4.46
N GLN A 259 -10.39 -16.11 4.91
CA GLN A 259 -9.24 -16.53 4.10
C GLN A 259 -9.39 -17.97 3.57
N VAL A 260 -9.90 -18.90 4.38
CA VAL A 260 -10.19 -20.28 3.94
C VAL A 260 -11.20 -20.31 2.79
N LYS A 261 -12.26 -19.49 2.88
CA LYS A 261 -13.29 -19.41 1.84
C LYS A 261 -12.74 -18.76 0.57
N LEU A 262 -11.94 -17.71 0.71
CA LEU A 262 -11.26 -17.06 -0.41
C LEU A 262 -10.33 -18.03 -1.15
N LEU A 263 -9.57 -18.84 -0.41
CA LEU A 263 -8.70 -19.86 -1.00
C LEU A 263 -9.48 -20.84 -1.89
N ARG A 264 -10.66 -21.31 -1.41
CA ARG A 264 -11.54 -22.17 -2.23
C ARG A 264 -11.96 -21.49 -3.52
N VAL A 265 -12.30 -20.19 -3.50
CA VAL A 265 -12.64 -19.46 -4.73
C VAL A 265 -11.45 -19.39 -5.69
N LEU A 266 -10.23 -19.18 -5.18
CA LEU A 266 -9.02 -19.11 -6.00
C LEU A 266 -8.63 -20.45 -6.62
N GLN A 267 -9.02 -21.58 -6.00
CA GLN A 267 -8.72 -22.93 -6.46
C GLN A 267 -9.83 -23.49 -7.36
N GLU A 268 -11.07 -23.44 -6.89
CA GLU A 268 -12.22 -24.14 -7.48
C GLU A 268 -13.09 -23.22 -8.35
N LYS A 269 -12.87 -21.90 -8.30
CA LYS A 269 -13.73 -20.89 -8.96
C LYS A 269 -15.19 -20.97 -8.50
N GLU A 270 -15.39 -21.45 -7.28
CA GLU A 270 -16.69 -21.64 -6.64
C GLU A 270 -16.70 -21.02 -5.24
N TYR A 271 -17.86 -20.50 -4.83
CA TYR A 271 -18.10 -19.98 -3.49
C TYR A 271 -19.52 -20.34 -3.03
N VAL A 272 -19.75 -20.34 -1.73
CA VAL A 272 -21.07 -20.64 -1.14
C VAL A 272 -21.57 -19.39 -0.41
N PRO A 273 -22.75 -18.84 -0.77
CA PRO A 273 -23.34 -17.73 -0.03
C PRO A 273 -23.63 -18.11 1.44
N VAL A 274 -23.61 -17.13 2.33
CA VAL A 274 -23.89 -17.37 3.76
C VAL A 274 -25.32 -17.90 3.92
N GLY A 275 -25.46 -19.01 4.65
CA GLY A 275 -26.74 -19.68 4.87
C GLY A 275 -27.20 -20.59 3.72
N GLU A 276 -26.41 -20.71 2.64
CA GLU A 276 -26.65 -21.67 1.57
C GLU A 276 -25.70 -22.88 1.68
N THR A 277 -26.06 -23.98 1.02
CA THR A 277 -25.21 -25.17 0.88
C THR A 277 -24.77 -25.42 -0.55
N ARG A 278 -25.37 -24.73 -1.52
CA ARG A 278 -25.10 -24.92 -2.94
C ARG A 278 -23.98 -23.96 -3.39
N PRO A 279 -22.91 -24.46 -4.02
CA PRO A 279 -21.88 -23.60 -4.58
C PRO A 279 -22.39 -22.84 -5.82
N LYS A 280 -21.90 -21.61 -5.96
CA LYS A 280 -22.03 -20.74 -7.13
C LYS A 280 -20.66 -20.59 -7.79
N LYS A 281 -20.62 -20.60 -9.12
CA LYS A 281 -19.39 -20.37 -9.91
C LYS A 281 -19.14 -18.88 -10.14
N THR A 282 -17.88 -18.48 -10.17
CA THR A 282 -17.44 -17.14 -10.57
C THR A 282 -16.18 -17.19 -11.42
N ASP A 283 -16.14 -16.37 -12.47
CA ASP A 283 -14.96 -16.12 -13.30
C ASP A 283 -14.35 -14.74 -12.99
N ALA A 284 -14.45 -14.27 -11.76
CA ALA A 284 -13.80 -13.02 -11.35
C ALA A 284 -12.27 -13.18 -11.37
N ARG A 285 -11.57 -12.23 -12.02
CA ARG A 285 -10.11 -12.05 -11.86
C ARG A 285 -9.86 -11.39 -10.50
N ILE A 286 -8.91 -11.91 -9.73
CA ILE A 286 -8.60 -11.39 -8.39
C ILE A 286 -7.36 -10.51 -8.45
N ILE A 287 -7.48 -9.30 -7.91
CA ILE A 287 -6.38 -8.36 -7.69
C ILE A 287 -6.40 -8.03 -6.21
N ALA A 288 -5.34 -8.35 -5.46
CA ALA A 288 -5.23 -8.08 -4.03
C ALA A 288 -4.25 -6.94 -3.77
N ALA A 289 -4.44 -6.19 -2.69
CA ALA A 289 -3.52 -5.16 -2.25
C ALA A 289 -3.31 -5.19 -0.74
N THR A 290 -2.10 -4.84 -0.30
CA THR A 290 -1.74 -4.75 1.12
C THR A 290 -0.62 -3.73 1.35
N ASN A 291 -0.58 -3.16 2.54
CA ASN A 291 0.55 -2.40 3.08
C ASN A 291 1.31 -3.14 4.19
N LYS A 292 0.85 -4.34 4.57
CA LYS A 292 1.50 -5.22 5.55
C LYS A 292 2.39 -6.24 4.85
N ASN A 293 3.44 -6.65 5.55
CA ASN A 293 4.28 -7.79 5.18
C ASN A 293 3.47 -9.09 5.43
N LEU A 294 3.06 -9.79 4.38
CA LEU A 294 2.23 -10.98 4.53
C LEU A 294 3.07 -12.19 4.98
N GLU A 295 4.34 -12.22 4.62
CA GLU A 295 5.31 -13.24 5.02
C GLU A 295 5.46 -13.27 6.55
N GLU A 296 5.69 -12.11 7.17
CA GLU A 296 5.72 -11.97 8.64
C GLU A 296 4.38 -12.36 9.28
N MET A 297 3.25 -12.08 8.61
CA MET A 297 1.93 -12.48 9.11
C MET A 297 1.68 -13.98 9.02
N VAL A 298 2.28 -14.67 8.05
CA VAL A 298 2.25 -16.13 7.93
C VAL A 298 3.05 -16.75 9.07
N GLU A 299 4.26 -16.25 9.34
CA GLU A 299 5.08 -16.69 10.47
C GLU A 299 4.37 -16.49 11.82
N ALA A 300 3.58 -15.42 11.94
CA ALA A 300 2.78 -15.12 13.13
C ALA A 300 1.40 -15.83 13.17
N GLU A 301 1.11 -16.74 12.23
CA GLU A 301 -0.19 -17.45 12.10
C GLU A 301 -1.41 -16.53 11.94
N ARG A 302 -1.21 -15.28 11.53
CA ARG A 302 -2.27 -14.28 11.29
C ARG A 302 -2.75 -14.26 9.84
N PHE A 303 -1.99 -14.89 8.95
CA PHE A 303 -2.34 -15.08 7.55
C PHE A 303 -2.02 -16.51 7.15
N ARG A 304 -2.87 -17.14 6.34
CA ARG A 304 -2.65 -18.53 5.95
C ARG A 304 -1.58 -18.63 4.87
N GLU A 305 -0.64 -19.54 5.08
CA GLU A 305 0.44 -19.85 4.15
C GLU A 305 -0.08 -20.28 2.76
N ASP A 306 -1.09 -21.17 2.73
CA ASP A 306 -1.70 -21.66 1.49
C ASP A 306 -2.35 -20.56 0.64
N LEU A 307 -3.06 -19.63 1.27
CA LEU A 307 -3.62 -18.45 0.62
C LEU A 307 -2.53 -17.50 0.14
N PHE A 308 -1.49 -17.26 0.96
CA PHE A 308 -0.38 -16.40 0.58
C PHE A 308 0.29 -16.88 -0.70
N PHE A 309 0.65 -18.16 -0.79
CA PHE A 309 1.26 -18.72 -2.00
C PHE A 309 0.36 -18.61 -3.23
N ARG A 310 -0.97 -18.71 -3.07
CA ARG A 310 -1.91 -18.57 -4.18
C ARG A 310 -2.07 -17.12 -4.64
N LEU A 311 -2.05 -16.17 -3.72
CA LEU A 311 -2.13 -14.73 -4.02
C LEU A 311 -0.82 -14.20 -4.60
N ASN A 312 0.32 -14.67 -4.11
CA ASN A 312 1.67 -14.26 -4.49
C ASN A 312 2.13 -14.88 -5.83
N THR A 313 1.23 -14.93 -6.82
CA THR A 313 1.59 -15.37 -8.18
C THR A 313 2.38 -14.28 -8.90
N ILE A 314 1.86 -13.04 -8.86
CA ILE A 314 2.56 -11.84 -9.29
C ILE A 314 2.50 -10.80 -8.18
N THR A 315 3.66 -10.34 -7.72
CA THR A 315 3.72 -9.25 -6.76
C THR A 315 4.22 -7.99 -7.41
N ILE A 316 3.55 -6.86 -7.16
CA ILE A 316 3.90 -5.52 -7.62
C ILE A 316 4.14 -4.63 -6.41
N HIS A 317 5.38 -4.16 -6.20
CA HIS A 317 5.69 -3.17 -5.17
C HIS A 317 5.56 -1.75 -5.74
N LEU A 318 4.66 -0.96 -5.18
CA LEU A 318 4.59 0.48 -5.46
C LEU A 318 5.61 1.22 -4.60
N PRO A 319 6.47 2.06 -5.20
CA PRO A 319 7.41 2.88 -4.44
C PRO A 319 6.67 3.92 -3.60
N ALA A 320 7.16 4.15 -2.38
CA ALA A 320 6.71 5.26 -1.55
C ALA A 320 7.09 6.60 -2.19
N LEU A 321 6.36 7.67 -1.88
CA LEU A 321 6.57 8.99 -2.48
C LEU A 321 7.98 9.55 -2.21
N ARG A 322 8.56 9.25 -1.04
CA ARG A 322 9.95 9.58 -0.70
C ARG A 322 11.00 8.96 -1.64
N ASP A 323 10.72 7.76 -2.17
CA ASP A 323 11.63 7.04 -3.07
C ASP A 323 11.45 7.49 -4.53
N ARG A 324 10.48 8.38 -4.78
CA ARG A 324 10.21 9.05 -6.06
C ARG A 324 9.98 10.54 -5.86
N ALA A 325 10.81 11.18 -5.02
CA ALA A 325 10.63 12.59 -4.65
C ALA A 325 10.57 13.56 -5.85
N SER A 326 11.21 13.21 -6.98
CA SER A 326 11.13 13.99 -8.22
C SER A 326 9.73 14.09 -8.82
N ASP A 327 8.81 13.18 -8.45
CA ASP A 327 7.41 13.21 -8.90
C ASP A 327 6.55 14.18 -8.07
N VAL A 328 7.03 14.63 -6.90
CA VAL A 328 6.28 15.52 -5.99
C VAL A 328 5.85 16.83 -6.66
N PRO A 329 6.72 17.57 -7.40
CA PRO A 329 6.31 18.80 -8.07
C PRO A 329 5.22 18.58 -9.12
N LEU A 330 5.30 17.47 -9.88
CA LEU A 330 4.30 17.10 -10.88
C LEU A 330 2.93 16.85 -10.21
N LEU A 331 2.93 16.04 -9.15
CA LEU A 331 1.72 15.71 -8.38
C LEU A 331 1.12 16.95 -7.71
N ALA A 332 1.94 17.80 -7.08
CA ALA A 332 1.50 19.01 -6.41
C ALA A 332 0.81 19.97 -7.39
N ARG A 333 1.40 20.20 -8.56
CA ARG A 333 0.81 21.04 -9.62
C ARG A 333 -0.50 20.45 -10.15
N HIS A 334 -0.58 19.13 -10.30
CA HIS A 334 -1.82 18.47 -10.72
C HIS A 334 -2.95 18.62 -9.69
N PHE A 335 -2.69 18.38 -8.41
CA PHE A 335 -3.72 18.56 -7.38
C PHE A 335 -4.11 20.02 -7.21
N LEU A 336 -3.17 20.95 -7.42
CA LEU A 336 -3.45 22.38 -7.43
C LEU A 336 -4.41 22.73 -8.56
N SER A 337 -4.15 22.29 -9.79
CA SER A 337 -5.03 22.60 -10.93
C SER A 337 -6.43 22.00 -10.76
N GLN A 338 -6.56 20.82 -10.15
CA GLN A 338 -7.86 20.24 -9.80
C GLN A 338 -8.59 21.06 -8.73
N SER A 339 -7.87 21.57 -7.74
CA SER A 339 -8.44 22.31 -6.61
C SER A 339 -8.78 23.77 -6.97
N THR A 340 -8.04 24.39 -7.90
CA THR A 340 -8.25 25.77 -8.34
C THR A 340 -9.37 25.92 -9.35
N ALA A 341 -9.75 24.84 -10.05
CA ALA A 341 -10.83 24.85 -11.04
C ALA A 341 -12.19 25.35 -10.49
N ARG A 342 -12.40 25.25 -9.17
CA ARG A 342 -13.64 25.66 -8.49
C ARG A 342 -13.53 27.03 -7.80
N ARG A 343 -12.38 27.71 -7.87
CA ARG A 343 -12.08 28.93 -7.11
C ARG A 343 -12.29 30.18 -7.97
N ARG A 344 -12.81 31.26 -7.36
CA ARG A 344 -12.95 32.58 -8.03
C ARG A 344 -11.62 33.28 -8.25
N ARG A 345 -10.63 33.00 -7.39
CA ARG A 345 -9.28 33.55 -7.40
C ARG A 345 -8.30 32.43 -7.77
N PRO A 346 -7.76 32.41 -9.00
CA PRO A 346 -6.90 31.32 -9.44
C PRO A 346 -5.53 31.41 -8.75
N LEU A 347 -5.01 30.26 -8.33
CA LEU A 347 -3.61 30.12 -7.95
C LEU A 347 -2.81 29.70 -9.19
N SER A 348 -1.64 30.30 -9.37
CA SER A 348 -0.78 30.06 -10.54
C SER A 348 0.24 28.95 -10.33
N GLY A 349 0.51 28.55 -9.08
CA GLY A 349 1.52 27.54 -8.80
C GLY A 349 2.05 27.58 -7.37
N PHE A 350 3.26 27.04 -7.21
CA PHE A 350 4.07 27.08 -5.99
C PHE A 350 5.35 27.87 -6.27
N THR A 351 5.90 28.53 -5.26
CA THR A 351 7.26 29.07 -5.33
C THR A 351 8.29 27.92 -5.36
N ASP A 352 9.51 28.19 -5.85
CA ASP A 352 10.57 27.19 -5.88
C ASP A 352 10.94 26.73 -4.46
N ALA A 353 10.98 27.65 -3.49
CA ALA A 353 11.20 27.33 -2.08
C ALA A 353 10.12 26.39 -1.51
N ALA A 354 8.84 26.61 -1.87
CA ALA A 354 7.76 25.71 -1.49
C ALA A 354 7.92 24.32 -2.13
N LEU A 355 8.29 24.24 -3.42
CA LEU A 355 8.51 22.96 -4.12
C LEU A 355 9.72 22.19 -3.57
N GLU A 356 10.80 22.88 -3.19
CA GLU A 356 11.96 22.27 -2.52
C GLU A 356 11.56 21.70 -1.16
N ALA A 357 10.79 22.44 -0.36
CA ALA A 357 10.30 21.98 0.93
C ALA A 357 9.38 20.75 0.79
N LEU A 358 8.50 20.75 -0.21
CA LEU A 358 7.63 19.62 -0.52
C LEU A 358 8.44 18.39 -0.97
N GLN A 359 9.50 18.55 -1.76
CA GLN A 359 10.37 17.45 -2.18
C GLN A 359 11.22 16.88 -1.03
N ALA A 360 11.63 17.72 -0.08
CA ALA A 360 12.44 17.31 1.08
C ALA A 360 11.64 16.55 2.15
N TYR A 361 10.32 16.70 2.18
CA TYR A 361 9.47 16.03 3.16
C TYR A 361 9.30 14.54 2.86
N ARG A 362 9.18 13.71 3.90
CA ARG A 362 9.15 12.23 3.76
C ARG A 362 7.81 11.65 3.30
N TRP A 363 6.72 12.41 3.41
CA TRP A 363 5.36 11.97 3.01
C TRP A 363 4.94 10.62 3.59
N PRO A 364 4.80 10.46 4.92
CA PRO A 364 4.33 9.21 5.54
C PRO A 364 2.95 8.75 5.03
N GLY A 365 2.06 9.66 4.64
CA GLY A 365 0.78 9.33 3.99
C GLY A 365 0.83 9.35 2.45
N ASN A 366 2.04 9.41 1.87
CA ASN A 366 2.31 9.35 0.44
C ASN A 366 1.48 10.36 -0.38
N VAL A 367 0.96 9.94 -1.54
CA VAL A 367 0.23 10.80 -2.48
C VAL A 367 -1.08 11.30 -1.86
N ARG A 368 -1.72 10.51 -0.99
CA ARG A 368 -2.94 10.92 -0.28
C ARG A 368 -2.69 12.08 0.68
N GLU A 369 -1.57 12.07 1.40
CA GLU A 369 -1.18 13.21 2.26
C GLU A 369 -0.87 14.45 1.44
N LEU A 370 -0.14 14.30 0.32
CA LEU A 370 0.16 15.40 -0.60
C LEU A 370 -1.13 16.02 -1.17
N GLN A 371 -2.06 15.20 -1.64
CA GLN A 371 -3.35 15.67 -2.14
C GLN A 371 -4.11 16.47 -1.08
N ASN A 372 -4.27 15.91 0.13
CA ASN A 372 -4.96 16.57 1.24
C ASN A 372 -4.28 17.88 1.63
N LEU A 373 -2.95 17.94 1.59
CA LEU A 373 -2.20 19.16 1.84
C LEU A 373 -2.53 20.22 0.80
N VAL A 374 -2.39 19.89 -0.48
CA VAL A 374 -2.59 20.85 -1.57
C VAL A 374 -4.02 21.36 -1.59
N GLU A 375 -5.01 20.50 -1.36
CA GLU A 375 -6.41 20.90 -1.20
C GLU A 375 -6.56 21.89 -0.03
N ARG A 376 -6.03 21.54 1.15
CA ARG A 376 -6.10 22.39 2.34
C ARG A 376 -5.44 23.75 2.13
N VAL A 377 -4.24 23.80 1.55
CA VAL A 377 -3.53 25.05 1.27
C VAL A 377 -4.31 25.88 0.25
N THR A 378 -4.85 25.24 -0.78
CA THR A 378 -5.70 25.91 -1.78
C THR A 378 -6.96 26.52 -1.16
N LEU A 379 -7.55 25.88 -0.14
CA LEU A 379 -8.74 26.40 0.56
C LEU A 379 -8.40 27.55 1.51
N LEU A 380 -7.27 27.50 2.21
CA LEU A 380 -6.90 28.46 3.25
C LEU A 380 -6.16 29.70 2.73
N HIS A 381 -5.51 29.60 1.57
CA HIS A 381 -4.72 30.70 1.02
C HIS A 381 -5.65 31.87 0.65
N ALA A 382 -5.47 33.04 1.25
CA ALA A 382 -6.36 34.20 1.08
C ALA A 382 -6.07 35.05 -0.18
N GLY A 383 -4.93 34.80 -0.86
CA GLY A 383 -4.42 35.57 -2.00
C GLY A 383 -4.73 35.01 -3.40
N GLU A 384 -4.10 35.64 -4.39
CA GLU A 384 -3.94 35.22 -5.78
C GLU A 384 -2.44 35.02 -6.04
N GLY A 385 -2.08 34.14 -6.99
CA GLY A 385 -0.67 33.92 -7.36
C GLY A 385 -0.09 32.60 -6.83
N LEU A 386 1.15 32.64 -6.34
CA LEU A 386 1.92 31.46 -5.96
C LEU A 386 1.75 31.12 -4.48
N ILE A 387 1.64 29.83 -4.17
CA ILE A 387 1.73 29.30 -2.81
C ILE A 387 3.20 29.37 -2.39
N ASP A 388 3.47 30.04 -1.27
CA ASP A 388 4.81 30.18 -0.74
C ASP A 388 5.09 29.19 0.41
N ILE A 389 6.35 29.11 0.84
CA ILE A 389 6.77 28.22 1.94
C ILE A 389 5.99 28.50 3.23
N GLU A 390 5.62 29.75 3.50
CA GLU A 390 4.86 30.18 4.67
C GLU A 390 3.42 29.66 4.71
N ASP A 391 2.85 29.33 3.54
CA ASP A 391 1.53 28.72 3.43
C ASP A 391 1.55 27.23 3.83
N LEU A 392 2.73 26.62 3.91
CA LEU A 392 2.90 25.20 4.23
C LEU A 392 2.87 24.96 5.75
N PRO A 393 2.30 23.83 6.21
CA PRO A 393 2.34 23.43 7.62
C PRO A 393 3.76 23.41 8.17
N GLN A 394 3.89 23.79 9.44
CA GLN A 394 5.15 23.88 10.17
C GLN A 394 6.03 22.62 10.02
N ARG A 395 5.44 21.42 10.10
CA ARG A 395 6.15 20.13 9.92
C ARG A 395 6.90 20.00 8.58
N ILE A 396 6.40 20.62 7.51
CA ILE A 396 7.04 20.59 6.18
C ILE A 396 8.15 21.64 6.12
N ARG A 397 7.90 22.84 6.68
CA ARG A 397 8.90 23.90 6.80
C ARG A 397 10.12 23.46 7.62
N GLU A 398 9.91 22.79 8.74
CA GLU A 398 10.97 22.28 9.64
C GLU A 398 11.81 21.16 8.98
N SER A 399 11.16 20.31 8.18
CA SER A 399 11.83 19.27 7.39
C SER A 399 12.78 19.86 6.34
N ALA A 400 12.43 21.02 5.77
CA ALA A 400 13.26 21.75 4.81
C ALA A 400 14.38 22.55 5.51
N ALA A 401 14.12 23.06 6.72
CA ALA A 401 15.05 23.88 7.49
C ALA A 401 16.17 23.09 8.19
N THR A 402 16.12 21.75 8.20
CA THR A 402 17.20 20.92 8.74
C THR A 402 18.25 20.69 7.65
N PRO A 403 19.40 21.41 7.65
CA PRO A 403 20.44 21.15 6.68
C PRO A 403 20.99 19.72 6.86
N ARG A 404 21.17 19.01 5.74
CA ARG A 404 21.96 17.78 5.67
C ARG A 404 23.43 18.11 5.95
N SER A 405 23.79 18.38 7.20
CA SER A 405 25.19 18.55 7.62
C SER A 405 25.45 17.89 8.97
N SER A 406 25.80 16.60 8.95
CA SER A 406 26.80 16.00 9.85
C SER A 406 27.00 14.50 9.55
N SER A 407 27.47 14.18 8.34
CA SER A 407 28.10 12.87 8.06
C SER A 407 29.51 13.01 7.46
N ARG A 408 30.16 14.16 7.68
CA ARG A 408 31.58 14.39 7.40
C ARG A 408 32.16 15.34 8.45
N ALA A 409 32.57 14.78 9.59
CA ALA A 409 33.68 15.25 10.44
C ALA A 409 33.52 14.66 11.85
N ARG A 410 34.11 13.47 12.06
CA ARG A 410 34.79 13.05 13.30
C ARG A 410 35.35 11.64 13.08
N ALA A 411 36.33 11.58 12.19
CA ALA A 411 37.38 10.58 12.26
C ALA A 411 38.65 11.33 12.67
N ARG A 412 39.31 10.83 13.72
CA ARG A 412 40.52 11.34 14.40
C ARG A 412 40.26 12.39 15.49
N ASP A 413 40.03 11.91 16.71
CA ASP A 413 41.09 11.86 17.72
C ASP A 413 40.58 11.11 18.95
N ALA A 414 41.26 10.02 19.29
CA ALA A 414 41.14 9.34 20.56
C ALA A 414 42.53 9.29 21.19
N PRO A 415 42.65 9.63 22.48
CA PRO A 415 43.58 8.96 23.35
C PRO A 415 42.83 8.12 24.38
N ALA A 416 43.49 7.03 24.75
CA ALA A 416 43.00 5.94 25.56
C ALA A 416 43.02 6.23 27.08
N ALA A 417 42.30 5.35 27.79
CA ALA A 417 42.43 4.95 29.20
C ALA A 417 41.89 5.92 30.28
N ASN A 418 40.95 5.46 31.12
CA ASN A 418 41.27 4.58 32.25
C ASN A 418 40.00 3.98 32.90
N ILE A 419 40.20 2.85 33.60
CA ILE A 419 39.24 1.98 34.28
C ILE A 419 38.98 2.46 35.71
N GLY A 420 37.76 2.31 36.24
CA GLY A 420 37.53 2.17 37.68
C GLY A 420 36.15 2.63 38.20
N PRO A 421 35.47 1.87 39.09
CA PRO A 421 34.03 1.96 39.33
C PRO A 421 33.66 2.68 40.64
N GLU A 422 32.47 3.28 40.75
CA GLU A 422 31.75 3.38 42.03
C GLU A 422 30.27 3.79 41.87
N SER A 423 29.41 3.09 42.59
CA SER A 423 27.95 3.28 42.71
C SER A 423 27.60 4.37 43.76
N PRO A 424 26.34 4.82 43.84
CA PRO A 424 25.96 6.18 44.26
C PRO A 424 25.55 6.27 45.74
N PRO A 425 25.23 7.49 46.23
CA PRO A 425 24.32 7.62 47.36
C PRO A 425 23.05 8.44 47.04
N VAL A 426 21.93 7.90 47.50
CA VAL A 426 20.68 8.63 47.82
C VAL A 426 20.95 9.48 49.08
N PRO A 427 20.30 10.65 49.25
CA PRO A 427 19.15 10.74 50.17
C PRO A 427 18.18 11.90 49.74
N SER A 428 17.02 12.23 50.29
CA SER A 428 16.10 11.72 51.33
C SER A 428 14.82 12.58 51.23
N LEU A 429 13.69 12.00 51.61
CA LEU A 429 12.38 12.64 51.82
C LEU A 429 12.43 13.84 52.77
N SER A 430 11.64 14.87 52.48
CA SER A 430 11.10 15.78 53.51
C SER A 430 9.69 16.25 53.13
N VAL A 431 8.78 16.01 54.07
CA VAL A 431 7.35 16.33 54.09
C VAL A 431 7.14 17.79 54.47
N ALA A 432 6.17 18.48 53.84
CA ALA A 432 5.32 19.50 54.48
C ALA A 432 4.14 19.90 53.56
N GLN A 433 2.92 19.60 53.99
CA GLN A 433 1.71 20.41 53.76
C GLN A 433 1.45 21.25 55.05
N PRO A 434 0.38 22.06 55.24
CA PRO A 434 -0.80 22.39 54.39
C PRO A 434 -1.19 23.90 54.40
N ALA A 435 -2.29 24.27 53.71
CA ALA A 435 -3.40 25.08 54.30
C ALA A 435 -4.46 25.53 53.26
N TYR A 436 -5.74 25.22 53.57
CA TYR A 436 -7.01 25.98 53.47
C TYR A 436 -7.35 26.76 52.16
N ASP A 437 -8.60 26.83 51.66
CA ASP A 437 -9.88 27.01 52.36
C ASP A 437 -11.10 26.70 51.44
N SER A 438 -12.29 26.50 52.03
CA SER A 438 -13.56 26.10 51.39
C SER A 438 -14.51 27.32 51.05
N PRO A 439 -15.86 27.21 51.01
CA PRO A 439 -16.71 26.91 49.82
C PRO A 439 -17.91 27.89 49.63
N ALA A 440 -18.77 27.69 48.60
CA ALA A 440 -20.20 28.13 48.62
C ALA A 440 -21.05 27.38 47.56
N THR A 441 -22.06 26.54 47.88
CA THR A 441 -23.53 26.80 48.12
C THR A 441 -24.24 27.63 47.02
N VAL A 442 -25.48 27.42 46.54
CA VAL A 442 -26.60 26.45 46.71
C VAL A 442 -27.68 26.83 45.65
N SER A 443 -28.52 25.90 45.18
CA SER A 443 -30.01 26.04 45.04
C SER A 443 -30.65 25.18 43.94
N ARG A 444 -31.71 24.45 44.34
CA ARG A 444 -32.73 23.77 43.51
C ARG A 444 -33.98 24.63 43.42
N PRO A 445 -34.87 24.39 42.44
CA PRO A 445 -36.20 23.89 42.83
C PRO A 445 -36.80 22.79 41.93
N THR A 446 -37.97 22.34 42.39
CA THR A 446 -38.81 21.14 42.19
C THR A 446 -39.74 21.14 40.94
N PRO A 447 -40.52 20.06 40.67
CA PRO A 447 -40.89 19.58 39.33
C PRO A 447 -42.35 19.85 38.89
N SER A 448 -42.64 19.63 37.60
CA SER A 448 -44.00 19.32 37.13
C SER A 448 -43.95 18.35 35.94
N ALA A 449 -44.91 17.43 35.92
CA ALA A 449 -45.07 16.32 34.99
C ALA A 449 -45.96 16.68 33.79
N ASN A 450 -45.70 16.07 32.62
CA ASN A 450 -46.71 15.46 31.76
C ASN A 450 -46.06 14.66 30.61
N ASP A 451 -46.87 13.78 30.04
CA ASP A 451 -46.56 12.45 29.53
C ASP A 451 -46.46 12.37 27.99
N SER A 452 -45.94 11.22 27.53
CA SER A 452 -46.09 10.58 26.19
C SER A 452 -45.13 10.89 25.01
N PRO A 453 -44.89 9.89 24.14
CA PRO A 453 -43.66 9.70 23.38
C PRO A 453 -43.82 9.99 21.87
N ASP A 454 -42.79 10.54 21.22
CA ASP A 454 -42.43 10.23 19.82
C ASP A 454 -41.14 10.96 19.39
N ASP A 455 -40.48 10.35 18.39
CA ASP A 455 -39.41 10.87 17.53
C ASP A 455 -38.02 11.16 18.12
N ILE A 456 -37.11 10.18 18.00
CA ILE A 456 -35.66 10.47 17.93
C ILE A 456 -35.36 11.03 16.53
N ARG A 457 -35.43 12.36 16.43
CA ARG A 457 -34.69 13.14 15.43
C ARG A 457 -33.19 13.10 15.75
N THR A 458 -32.39 12.79 14.75
CA THR A 458 -30.92 12.97 14.70
C THR A 458 -30.54 14.42 15.01
N PRO A 459 -29.62 14.73 15.95
CA PRO A 459 -29.10 16.07 16.06
C PRO A 459 -28.01 16.30 15.00
N ALA A 460 -28.08 17.47 14.39
CA ALA A 460 -27.17 17.99 13.39
C ALA A 460 -25.74 18.18 13.94
N ALA A 461 -24.79 18.15 13.01
CA ALA A 461 -23.36 18.37 13.20
C ALA A 461 -23.03 19.68 13.93
N GLY A 462 -22.12 19.61 14.91
CA GLY A 462 -21.50 20.78 15.55
C GLY A 462 -21.15 20.58 17.02
N GLY A 463 -20.05 19.86 17.30
CA GLY A 463 -19.49 19.75 18.66
C GLY A 463 -17.99 19.46 18.59
N THR A 464 -17.19 20.39 19.12
CA THR A 464 -15.74 20.29 19.24
C THR A 464 -15.34 19.08 20.08
N HIS A 465 -14.72 18.07 19.45
CA HIS A 465 -14.04 17.00 20.19
C HIS A 465 -12.79 17.59 20.85
N THR A 466 -12.88 17.94 22.12
CA THR A 466 -11.70 18.21 22.94
C THR A 466 -11.11 16.87 23.34
N THR A 467 -10.09 16.41 22.64
CA THR A 467 -9.23 15.29 23.07
C THR A 467 -8.47 15.71 24.32
N ALA A 468 -9.07 15.50 25.50
CA ALA A 468 -8.31 15.50 26.74
C ALA A 468 -7.36 14.31 26.67
N ALA A 469 -6.06 14.59 26.54
CA ALA A 469 -5.01 13.57 26.49
C ALA A 469 -5.01 12.75 27.78
N VAL A 470 -5.46 11.50 27.70
CA VAL A 470 -5.28 10.53 28.79
C VAL A 470 -3.83 10.05 28.72
N LEU A 471 -2.96 10.63 29.55
CA LEU A 471 -1.57 10.20 29.70
C LEU A 471 -1.53 8.89 30.49
N LEU A 472 -0.84 7.88 29.96
CA LEU A 472 -0.64 6.58 30.61
C LEU A 472 0.40 6.75 31.73
N PRO A 473 0.08 6.45 33.01
CA PRO A 473 1.06 6.46 34.10
C PRO A 473 2.14 5.40 33.91
N GLU A 474 3.37 5.64 34.41
CA GLU A 474 4.49 4.70 34.26
C GLU A 474 4.25 3.35 34.97
N ASP A 475 3.37 3.30 35.97
CA ASP A 475 3.00 2.08 36.70
C ASP A 475 1.91 1.23 36.00
N GLY A 476 1.43 1.66 34.82
CA GLY A 476 0.36 1.02 34.08
C GLY A 476 -1.04 1.28 34.67
N VAL A 477 -2.09 0.94 33.92
CA VAL A 477 -3.49 1.09 34.33
C VAL A 477 -4.30 -0.14 33.96
N ASN A 478 -5.18 -0.56 34.85
CA ASN A 478 -6.22 -1.52 34.50
C ASN A 478 -7.24 -0.82 33.58
N LEU A 479 -7.18 -1.17 32.29
CA LEU A 479 -8.02 -0.56 31.25
C LEU A 479 -9.51 -0.66 31.56
N LYS A 480 -9.94 -1.76 32.20
CA LYS A 480 -11.35 -1.97 32.56
C LYS A 480 -11.82 -0.94 33.58
N ASP A 481 -11.04 -0.74 34.64
CA ASP A 481 -11.36 0.19 35.73
C ASP A 481 -11.27 1.65 35.25
N LEU A 482 -10.30 1.96 34.39
CA LEU A 482 -10.14 3.29 33.81
C LEU A 482 -11.33 3.66 32.92
N VAL A 483 -11.71 2.78 31.99
CA VAL A 483 -12.87 3.00 31.11
C VAL A 483 -14.15 3.16 31.93
N GLU A 484 -14.33 2.34 32.97
CA GLU A 484 -15.48 2.43 33.87
C GLU A 484 -15.50 3.75 34.66
N SER A 485 -14.34 4.24 35.12
CA SER A 485 -14.25 5.53 35.81
C SER A 485 -14.59 6.73 34.90
N ILE A 486 -14.11 6.71 33.65
CA ILE A 486 -14.40 7.74 32.65
C ILE A 486 -15.90 7.71 32.30
N GLU A 487 -16.44 6.52 32.09
CA GLU A 487 -17.85 6.32 31.77
C GLU A 487 -18.75 6.85 32.90
N ASN A 488 -18.46 6.46 34.14
CA ASN A 488 -19.20 6.93 35.32
C ASN A 488 -19.09 8.46 35.47
N GLY A 489 -17.91 9.02 35.24
CA GLY A 489 -17.69 10.47 35.26
C GLY A 489 -18.52 11.21 34.21
N LEU A 490 -18.65 10.68 33.00
CA LEU A 490 -19.49 11.26 31.95
C LEU A 490 -20.99 11.16 32.28
N ILE A 491 -21.42 10.04 32.86
CA ILE A 491 -22.81 9.86 33.32
C ILE A 491 -23.15 10.88 34.41
N ASP A 492 -22.27 11.09 35.38
CA ASP A 492 -22.47 12.05 36.46
C ASP A 492 -22.50 13.49 35.96
N GLN A 493 -21.60 13.84 35.02
CA GLN A 493 -21.61 15.15 34.39
C GLN A 493 -22.88 15.40 33.57
N ALA A 494 -23.37 14.39 32.84
CA ALA A 494 -24.62 14.50 32.08
C ALA A 494 -25.85 14.63 32.99
N LEU A 495 -25.89 13.90 34.11
CA LEU A 495 -26.94 14.02 35.12
C LEU A 495 -26.89 15.37 35.83
N ALA A 496 -25.70 15.89 36.14
CA ALA A 496 -25.55 17.21 36.75
C ALA A 496 -26.03 18.33 35.82
N ARG A 497 -25.66 18.29 34.53
CA ARG A 497 -26.08 19.30 33.53
C ARG A 497 -27.57 19.26 33.20
N THR A 498 -28.26 18.15 33.49
CA THR A 498 -29.68 17.97 33.20
C THR A 498 -30.56 17.97 34.45
N SER A 499 -30.03 18.45 35.58
CA SER A 499 -30.75 18.49 36.86
C SER A 499 -31.31 17.12 37.28
N ARG A 500 -30.57 16.04 36.99
CA ARG A 500 -30.92 14.62 37.19
C ARG A 500 -32.10 14.10 36.35
N ASN A 501 -32.43 14.76 35.24
CA ASN A 501 -33.38 14.22 34.28
C ASN A 501 -32.72 13.12 33.42
N VAL A 502 -33.01 11.86 33.75
CA VAL A 502 -32.42 10.67 33.09
C VAL A 502 -32.69 10.63 31.59
N ALA A 503 -33.85 11.10 31.12
CA ALA A 503 -34.17 11.12 29.69
C ALA A 503 -33.35 12.18 28.92
N ALA A 504 -33.12 13.35 29.54
CA ALA A 504 -32.27 14.38 28.97
C ALA A 504 -30.78 13.99 29.03
N ALA A 505 -30.33 13.35 30.11
CA ALA A 505 -28.96 12.85 30.25
C ALA A 505 -28.65 11.75 29.22
N ALA A 506 -29.58 10.82 28.99
CA ALA A 506 -29.44 9.78 27.97
C ALA A 506 -29.29 10.38 26.56
N ARG A 507 -30.05 11.44 26.24
CA ARG A 507 -29.92 12.17 24.97
C ARG A 507 -28.56 12.87 24.83
N LEU A 508 -28.04 13.48 25.89
CA LEU A 508 -26.71 14.11 25.87
C LEU A 508 -25.57 13.11 25.67
N LEU A 509 -25.73 11.90 26.21
CA LEU A 509 -24.77 10.81 26.09
C LEU A 509 -24.95 9.97 24.82
N GLY A 510 -25.94 10.28 23.98
CA GLY A 510 -26.23 9.54 22.76
C GLY A 510 -26.67 8.09 22.98
N MET A 511 -27.25 7.77 24.15
CA MET A 511 -27.69 6.40 24.49
C MET A 511 -29.18 6.32 24.82
N ASN A 512 -29.74 5.11 24.77
CA ASN A 512 -31.14 4.88 25.11
C ASN A 512 -31.36 5.07 26.64
N ARG A 513 -32.50 5.66 27.01
CA ARG A 513 -32.89 5.87 28.41
C ARG A 513 -32.88 4.57 29.20
N THR A 514 -33.35 3.46 28.60
CA THR A 514 -33.38 2.14 29.24
C THR A 514 -31.98 1.64 29.61
N THR A 515 -31.00 1.84 28.71
CA THR A 515 -29.59 1.50 28.94
C THR A 515 -28.99 2.31 30.07
N LEU A 516 -29.26 3.62 30.12
CA LEU A 516 -28.79 4.49 31.21
C LEU A 516 -29.39 4.09 32.56
N VAL A 517 -30.68 3.72 32.60
CA VAL A 517 -31.34 3.24 33.81
C VAL A 517 -30.76 1.91 34.29
N GLU A 518 -30.45 0.98 33.38
CA GLU A 518 -29.82 -0.29 33.75
C GLU A 518 -28.41 -0.07 34.33
N ARG A 519 -27.62 0.83 33.74
CA ARG A 519 -26.29 1.18 34.24
C ARG A 519 -26.33 1.85 35.62
N LEU A 520 -27.27 2.76 35.85
CA LEU A 520 -27.49 3.37 37.16
C LEU A 520 -27.92 2.33 38.21
N ARG A 521 -28.71 1.32 37.82
CA ARG A 521 -29.10 0.22 38.73
C ARG A 521 -27.93 -0.69 39.08
N ARG A 522 -27.05 -1.01 38.12
CA ARG A 522 -25.83 -1.79 38.39
C ARG A 522 -24.94 -1.05 39.40
N ARG A 523 -24.74 0.26 39.22
CA ARG A 523 -24.00 1.12 40.15
C ARG A 523 -24.57 1.12 41.59
N HIS A 524 -25.89 1.09 41.74
CA HIS A 524 -26.53 1.02 43.06
C HIS A 524 -26.44 -0.37 43.71
N LYS A 525 -26.21 -1.43 42.94
CA LYS A 525 -26.09 -2.80 43.46
C LYS A 525 -24.69 -3.11 43.99
N ASP A 526 -23.69 -2.37 43.53
CA ASP A 526 -22.28 -2.51 43.91
C ASP A 526 -21.86 -1.55 45.06
N GLN A 527 -22.78 -0.76 45.63
CA GLN A 527 -22.53 -0.02 46.87
C GLN A 527 -22.83 -0.92 48.08
N PRO A 528 -21.84 -1.24 48.95
CA PRO A 528 -22.12 -1.92 50.21
C PRO A 528 -22.99 -1.02 51.11
N ASN A 529 -23.99 -1.61 51.74
CA ASN A 529 -24.87 -0.97 52.72
C ASN A 529 -24.06 -0.38 53.89
N GLU A 530 -23.69 0.89 53.83
CA GLU A 530 -23.44 1.72 55.01
C GLU A 530 -24.75 2.42 55.38
N ASN A 531 -25.60 1.71 56.12
CA ASN A 531 -26.57 2.26 57.08
C ASN A 531 -27.16 1.10 57.87
N GLY A 532 -26.40 0.69 58.89
CA GLY A 532 -26.82 -0.18 59.97
C GLY A 532 -26.26 0.35 61.28
N SER A 533 -26.83 1.45 61.77
CA SER A 533 -26.88 1.87 63.18
C SER A 533 -27.90 2.99 63.33
#